data_AF-A0A6L3EV81-F1
#
_entry.id   AF-A0A6L3EV81-F1
#
_cell.length_a   1.000
_cell.length_b   1.000
_cell.length_c   1.000
_cell.angle_alpha   90.00
_cell.angle_beta   90.00
_cell.angle_gamma   90.00
#
_symmetry.space_group_name_H-M   'P 1'
#
loop_
_entity.id
_entity.type
_entity.pdbx_description
1 polymer ?
#
loop_
_entity_poly.entity_id
_entity_poly.type
_entity_poly.pdbx_seq_one_letter_code
_entity_poly.pdbx_strand_id
1 'polypeptide(L)'
;MATAIPTPTATQTSLLIDLTVDDLQVIQLDILDPDEPFSVQATVSNIGDVDISGQFFVDFYLNPSQTGPFLISESVAFKTIFGLAVGTQQTINVTIPGGMVQTVDNTLYVQVDSFNQINETNEANNETAVLNFDVLPRKEWFIYLPFIKK
;
A
#
# COMPACT_ATOMS: atom_id res chain seq x y z
N MET A 1 59.69 4.89 -18.55
CA MET A 1 58.26 5.23 -18.62
C MET A 1 57.54 4.36 -17.60
N ALA A 2 56.97 4.94 -16.54
CA ALA A 2 56.31 4.20 -15.47
C ALA A 2 54.82 4.08 -15.79
N THR A 3 54.32 2.85 -15.92
CA THR A 3 52.90 2.53 -16.09
C THR A 3 52.20 2.56 -14.73
N ALA A 4 51.24 3.46 -14.55
CA ALA A 4 50.35 3.45 -13.39
C ALA A 4 49.37 2.27 -13.50
N ILE A 5 49.23 1.50 -12.43
CA ILE A 5 48.22 0.45 -12.28
C ILE A 5 46.92 1.15 -11.88
N PRO A 6 45.77 0.93 -12.56
CA PRO A 6 44.51 1.47 -12.11
C PRO A 6 44.11 0.82 -10.78
N THR A 7 43.89 1.65 -9.76
CA THR A 7 43.29 1.22 -8.49
C THR A 7 41.87 0.72 -8.77
N PRO A 8 41.48 -0.48 -8.32
CA PRO A 8 40.09 -0.91 -8.44
C PRO A 8 39.20 0.04 -7.65
N THR A 9 38.23 0.67 -8.31
CA THR A 9 37.16 1.41 -7.64
C THR A 9 36.38 0.41 -6.80
N ALA A 10 36.51 0.48 -5.48
CA ALA A 10 35.62 -0.24 -4.59
C ALA A 10 34.20 0.28 -4.82
N THR A 11 33.27 -0.60 -5.23
CA THR A 11 31.84 -0.31 -5.19
C THR A 11 31.47 -0.14 -3.71
N GLN A 12 31.21 1.09 -3.28
CA GLN A 12 30.69 1.35 -1.95
C GLN A 12 29.29 0.75 -1.87
N THR A 13 29.10 -0.31 -1.08
CA THR A 13 27.76 -0.80 -0.75
C THR A 13 27.03 0.33 -0.04
N SER A 14 25.92 0.80 -0.61
CA SER A 14 25.11 1.87 -0.03
C SER A 14 24.37 1.33 1.19
N LEU A 15 24.86 1.64 2.40
CA LEU A 15 24.23 1.26 3.66
C LEU A 15 23.06 2.18 3.99
N LEU A 16 21.93 2.02 3.29
CA LEU A 16 20.70 2.77 3.56
C LEU A 16 19.54 1.81 3.85
N ILE A 17 18.46 2.39 4.36
CA ILE A 17 17.16 1.74 4.53
C ILE A 17 16.53 1.54 3.13
N ASP A 18 15.67 0.53 2.99
CA ASP A 18 14.90 0.31 1.76
C ASP A 18 13.54 -0.32 2.13
N LEU A 19 12.47 0.46 2.04
CA LEU A 19 11.12 0.11 2.42
C LEU A 19 10.31 -0.33 1.21
N THR A 20 9.55 -1.38 1.41
CA THR A 20 8.68 -1.93 0.38
C THR A 20 7.34 -2.32 0.97
N VAL A 21 6.31 -2.34 0.12
CA VAL A 21 5.05 -3.00 0.43
C VAL A 21 5.03 -4.34 -0.32
N ASP A 22 4.88 -5.44 0.41
CA ASP A 22 4.94 -6.80 -0.15
C ASP A 22 3.57 -7.36 -0.52
N ASP A 23 2.54 -6.99 0.24
CA ASP A 23 1.19 -7.55 0.11
C ASP A 23 0.12 -6.54 0.53
N LEU A 24 -1.06 -6.63 -0.10
CA LEU A 24 -2.28 -5.90 0.25
C LEU A 24 -3.51 -6.76 -0.05
N GLN A 25 -4.35 -6.97 0.96
CA GLN A 25 -5.54 -7.80 0.85
C GLN A 25 -6.69 -7.31 1.72
N VAL A 26 -7.93 -7.64 1.34
CA VAL A 26 -9.11 -7.42 2.19
C VAL A 26 -9.21 -8.54 3.22
N ILE A 27 -9.42 -8.19 4.49
CA ILE A 27 -9.52 -9.15 5.60
C ILE A 27 -10.93 -9.78 5.67
N GLN A 28 -11.94 -9.08 5.15
CA GLN A 28 -13.32 -9.56 5.09
C GLN A 28 -13.72 -9.91 3.66
N LEU A 29 -13.83 -11.21 3.38
CA LEU A 29 -14.21 -11.78 2.07
C LEU A 29 -15.73 -11.77 1.81
N ASP A 30 -16.52 -11.09 2.64
CA ASP A 30 -17.96 -10.93 2.40
C ASP A 30 -18.21 -9.91 1.28
N ILE A 31 -19.48 -9.73 0.95
CA ILE A 31 -19.93 -8.68 0.05
C ILE A 31 -19.55 -7.31 0.64
N LEU A 32 -18.63 -6.60 -0.02
CA LEU A 32 -18.34 -5.21 0.30
C LEU A 32 -19.53 -4.34 -0.12
N ASP A 33 -20.09 -3.60 0.85
CA ASP A 33 -21.15 -2.62 0.63
C ASP A 33 -20.48 -1.26 0.38
N PRO A 34 -20.83 -0.51 -0.69
CA PRO A 34 -20.22 0.78 -1.00
C PRO A 34 -20.28 1.78 0.16
N ASP A 35 -21.28 1.70 1.03
CA ASP A 35 -21.47 2.67 2.12
C ASP A 35 -20.83 2.25 3.45
N GLU A 36 -20.35 1.01 3.56
CA GLU A 36 -19.80 0.48 4.80
C GLU A 36 -18.27 0.47 4.78
N PRO A 37 -17.61 0.75 5.93
CA PRO A 37 -16.18 0.61 6.04
C PRO A 37 -15.75 -0.86 5.92
N PHE A 38 -14.54 -1.09 5.40
CA PHE A 38 -13.97 -2.43 5.28
C PHE A 38 -12.52 -2.46 5.77
N SER A 39 -12.07 -3.63 6.21
CA SER A 39 -10.70 -3.81 6.73
C SER A 39 -9.78 -4.43 5.69
N VAL A 40 -8.59 -3.86 5.58
CA VAL A 40 -7.49 -4.35 4.75
C VAL A 40 -6.27 -4.66 5.61
N GLN A 41 -5.44 -5.55 5.08
CA GLN A 41 -4.16 -5.91 5.62
C GLN A 41 -3.08 -5.55 4.60
N ALA A 42 -2.03 -4.88 5.04
CA ALA A 42 -0.83 -4.63 4.23
C ALA A 42 0.41 -5.17 4.94
N THR A 43 1.38 -5.65 4.18
CA THR A 43 2.69 -6.09 4.70
C THR A 43 3.78 -5.16 4.19
N VAL A 44 4.58 -4.62 5.11
CA VAL A 44 5.68 -3.69 4.83
C VAL A 44 6.99 -4.33 5.23
N SER A 45 8.01 -4.24 4.39
CA SER A 45 9.35 -4.79 4.64
C SER A 45 10.43 -3.73 4.60
N ASN A 46 11.48 -3.94 5.40
CA ASN A 46 12.76 -3.24 5.24
C ASN A 46 13.78 -4.20 4.61
N ILE A 47 14.03 -4.04 3.31
CA ILE A 47 14.94 -4.86 2.51
C ILE A 47 16.34 -4.24 2.36
N GLY A 48 16.59 -3.12 3.04
CA GLY A 48 17.86 -2.40 2.99
C GLY A 48 18.95 -3.06 3.84
N ASP A 49 19.88 -2.23 4.32
CA ASP A 49 21.03 -2.66 5.12
C ASP A 49 21.02 -2.12 6.56
N VAL A 50 20.03 -1.30 6.93
CA VAL A 50 20.00 -0.54 8.19
C VAL A 50 18.64 -0.65 8.87
N ASP A 51 18.65 -0.81 10.20
CA ASP A 51 17.44 -0.78 11.02
C ASP A 51 16.80 0.62 11.05
N ILE A 52 15.46 0.65 11.01
CA ILE A 52 14.70 1.87 11.30
C ILE A 52 14.42 1.91 12.80
N SER A 53 14.71 3.04 13.44
CA SER A 53 14.40 3.28 14.87
C SER A 53 13.36 4.39 15.10
N GLY A 54 12.91 5.05 14.04
CA GLY A 54 11.93 6.14 14.07
C GLY A 54 10.52 5.71 13.63
N GLN A 55 9.59 6.67 13.72
CA GLN A 55 8.26 6.52 13.14
C GLN A 55 8.28 6.84 11.65
N PHE A 56 7.50 6.10 10.87
CA PHE A 56 7.15 6.43 9.48
C PHE A 56 5.68 6.12 9.21
N PHE A 57 5.18 6.59 8.07
CA PHE A 57 3.75 6.56 7.72
C PHE A 57 3.51 5.61 6.55
N VAL A 58 2.39 4.90 6.62
CA VAL A 58 1.87 4.05 5.55
C VAL A 58 0.48 4.54 5.22
N ASP A 59 0.29 5.08 4.01
CA ASP A 59 -0.95 5.70 3.55
C ASP A 59 -1.64 4.83 2.50
N PHE A 60 -2.96 4.91 2.47
CA PHE A 60 -3.83 4.13 1.60
C PHE A 60 -4.65 5.07 0.72
N TYR A 61 -4.79 4.73 -0.56
CA TYR A 61 -5.41 5.57 -1.57
C TYR A 61 -6.44 4.77 -2.36
N LEU A 62 -7.71 5.14 -2.23
CA LEU A 62 -8.82 4.51 -2.94
C LEU A 62 -9.12 5.33 -4.21
N ASN A 63 -8.98 4.70 -5.38
CA ASN A 63 -9.19 5.32 -6.69
C ASN A 63 -8.50 6.69 -6.85
N PRO A 64 -7.18 6.80 -6.57
CA PRO A 64 -6.46 8.07 -6.72
C PRO A 64 -6.49 8.57 -8.17
N SER A 65 -6.35 9.88 -8.35
CA SER A 65 -6.38 10.50 -9.69
C SER A 65 -5.17 10.17 -10.58
N GLN A 66 -4.11 9.60 -9.99
CA GLN A 66 -2.88 9.20 -10.66
C GLN A 66 -2.33 7.90 -10.08
N THR A 67 -1.43 7.25 -10.81
CA THR A 67 -0.67 6.09 -10.34
C THR A 67 0.74 6.54 -9.96
N GLY A 68 1.09 6.37 -8.68
CA GLY A 68 2.37 6.79 -8.12
C GLY A 68 2.48 8.30 -7.88
N PRO A 69 3.63 8.75 -7.36
CA PRO A 69 3.68 9.33 -6.02
C PRO A 69 2.39 10.04 -5.66
N PHE A 70 1.61 9.41 -4.78
CA PHE A 70 0.27 9.88 -4.48
C PHE A 70 0.31 11.19 -3.71
N LEU A 71 -0.66 12.06 -3.97
CA LEU A 71 -0.81 13.27 -3.17
C LEU A 71 -1.31 12.87 -1.78
N ILE A 72 -0.63 13.29 -0.71
CA ILE A 72 -1.09 13.06 0.67
C ILE A 72 -2.54 13.52 0.89
N SER A 73 -3.00 14.53 0.15
CA SER A 73 -4.40 15.00 0.19
C SER A 73 -5.44 14.00 -0.32
N GLU A 74 -5.03 12.97 -1.07
CA GLU A 74 -5.88 11.89 -1.57
C GLU A 74 -5.87 10.65 -0.65
N SER A 75 -5.10 10.67 0.45
CA SER A 75 -5.07 9.57 1.42
C SER A 75 -6.44 9.42 2.08
N VAL A 76 -6.97 8.19 2.05
CA VAL A 76 -8.25 7.84 2.68
C VAL A 76 -8.08 7.22 4.05
N ALA A 77 -6.91 6.67 4.35
CA ALA A 77 -6.56 6.10 5.64
C ALA A 77 -5.04 6.01 5.78
N PHE A 78 -4.54 5.99 7.02
CA PHE A 78 -3.11 5.82 7.29
C PHE A 78 -2.86 4.97 8.54
N LYS A 79 -1.63 4.46 8.64
CA LYS A 79 -1.09 3.83 9.83
C LYS A 79 0.35 4.29 10.03
N THR A 80 0.77 4.43 11.28
CA THR A 80 2.18 4.62 11.61
C THR A 80 2.83 3.33 12.07
N ILE A 81 4.07 3.12 11.65
CA ILE A 81 4.96 2.06 12.14
C ILE A 81 6.10 2.74 12.90
N PHE A 82 6.49 2.18 14.05
CA PHE A 82 7.62 2.67 14.83
C PHE A 82 8.73 1.62 14.84
N GLY A 83 9.78 1.90 14.08
CA GLY A 83 10.90 1.01 13.85
C GLY A 83 10.56 -0.21 13.00
N LEU A 84 11.55 -0.67 12.23
CA LEU A 84 11.50 -1.88 11.43
C LEU A 84 12.94 -2.35 11.18
N ALA A 85 13.30 -3.49 11.77
CA ALA A 85 14.65 -4.00 11.66
C ALA A 85 14.95 -4.46 10.22
N VAL A 86 16.22 -4.42 9.85
CA VAL A 86 16.68 -4.86 8.54
C VAL A 86 16.31 -6.33 8.28
N GLY A 87 15.83 -6.61 7.06
CA GLY A 87 15.38 -7.94 6.64
C GLY A 87 14.11 -8.42 7.35
N THR A 88 13.39 -7.54 8.04
CA THR A 88 12.12 -7.88 8.70
C THR A 88 10.93 -7.21 8.03
N GLN A 89 9.77 -7.80 8.28
CA GLN A 89 8.49 -7.33 7.79
C GLN A 89 7.50 -7.10 8.94
N GLN A 90 6.57 -6.19 8.73
CA GLN A 90 5.45 -5.93 9.62
C GLN A 90 4.14 -5.90 8.85
N THR A 91 3.18 -6.69 9.33
CA THR A 91 1.81 -6.68 8.82
C THR A 91 0.96 -5.71 9.64
N ILE A 92 0.26 -4.82 8.95
CA ILE A 92 -0.65 -3.82 9.53
C ILE A 92 -2.07 -4.04 9.04
N ASN A 93 -3.04 -3.81 9.93
CA ASN A 93 -4.46 -3.82 9.60
C ASN A 93 -5.00 -2.39 9.66
N VAL A 94 -5.74 -1.99 8.64
CA VAL A 94 -6.33 -0.64 8.49
C VAL A 94 -7.79 -0.76 8.06
N THR A 95 -8.64 0.12 8.57
CA THR A 95 -10.02 0.25 8.11
C THR A 95 -10.09 1.36 7.08
N ILE A 96 -10.50 1.03 5.86
CA ILE A 96 -10.83 2.00 4.82
C ILE A 96 -12.26 2.49 5.09
N PRO A 97 -12.49 3.81 5.14
CA PRO A 97 -13.84 4.34 5.29
C PRO A 97 -14.72 3.92 4.11
N GLY A 98 -16.02 3.72 4.36
CA GLY A 98 -17.01 3.53 3.30
C GLY A 98 -17.21 4.80 2.45
N GLY A 99 -18.27 4.82 1.64
CA GLY A 99 -18.55 5.92 0.71
C GLY A 99 -17.85 5.73 -0.63
N MET A 100 -17.73 4.48 -1.07
CA MET A 100 -17.13 4.10 -2.34
C MET A 100 -18.01 4.64 -3.48
N VAL A 101 -17.46 5.61 -4.23
CA VAL A 101 -18.18 6.28 -5.33
C VAL A 101 -18.45 5.33 -6.49
N GLN A 102 -17.64 4.27 -6.62
CA GLN A 102 -17.70 3.31 -7.72
C GLN A 102 -18.11 1.93 -7.18
N THR A 103 -19.02 1.27 -7.89
CA THR A 103 -19.44 -0.10 -7.54
C THR A 103 -18.55 -1.18 -8.17
N VAL A 104 -17.85 -0.84 -9.24
CA VAL A 104 -16.95 -1.74 -9.96
C VAL A 104 -15.62 -1.06 -10.22
N ASP A 105 -14.59 -1.87 -10.49
CA ASP A 105 -13.25 -1.40 -10.87
C ASP A 105 -12.59 -0.50 -9.79
N ASN A 106 -12.87 -0.78 -8.51
CA ASN A 106 -12.17 -0.07 -7.44
C ASN A 106 -10.73 -0.54 -7.34
N THR A 107 -9.83 0.41 -7.15
CA THR A 107 -8.40 0.19 -6.92
C THR A 107 -8.01 0.77 -5.57
N LEU A 108 -7.38 -0.04 -4.73
CA LEU A 108 -6.72 0.42 -3.51
C LEU A 108 -5.21 0.30 -3.67
N TYR A 109 -4.52 1.40 -3.43
CA TYR A 109 -3.07 1.48 -3.39
C TYR A 109 -2.61 1.73 -1.95
N VAL A 110 -1.38 1.33 -1.67
CA VAL A 110 -0.70 1.59 -0.41
C VAL A 110 0.72 2.11 -0.71
N GLN A 111 1.16 3.08 0.08
CA GLN A 111 2.50 3.65 0.00
C GLN A 111 3.13 3.65 1.39
N VAL A 112 4.30 3.04 1.51
CA VAL A 112 5.14 3.16 2.71
C VAL A 112 6.00 4.42 2.62
N ASP A 113 6.29 5.02 3.76
CA ASP A 113 6.96 6.32 3.90
C ASP A 113 6.38 7.40 2.97
N SER A 114 5.05 7.56 3.04
CA SER A 114 4.29 8.48 2.20
C SER A 114 4.75 9.96 2.29
N PHE A 115 5.38 10.34 3.40
CA PHE A 115 5.95 11.68 3.61
C PHE A 115 7.41 11.80 3.15
N ASN A 116 8.00 10.74 2.60
CA ASN A 116 9.39 10.68 2.15
C ASN A 116 10.37 11.15 3.25
N GLN A 117 10.15 10.69 4.48
CA GLN A 117 10.89 11.14 5.67
C GLN A 117 12.10 10.26 5.97
N ILE A 118 12.11 9.03 5.48
CA ILE A 118 13.21 8.10 5.52
C ILE A 118 13.98 8.26 4.22
N ASN A 119 15.31 8.31 4.30
CA ASN A 119 16.15 8.39 3.11
C ASN A 119 16.55 6.98 2.69
N GLU A 120 16.10 6.56 1.52
CA GLU A 120 16.16 5.17 1.10
C GLU A 120 17.18 4.92 -0.02
N THR A 121 17.55 3.66 -0.27
CA THR A 121 18.33 3.30 -1.46
C THR A 121 17.53 3.47 -2.74
N ASN A 122 16.22 3.28 -2.66
CA ASN A 122 15.28 3.40 -3.74
C ASN A 122 13.97 3.95 -3.18
N GLU A 123 13.51 5.08 -3.71
CA GLU A 123 12.23 5.69 -3.30
C GLU A 123 11.08 5.20 -4.20
N ALA A 124 11.41 4.52 -5.31
CA ALA A 124 10.44 4.13 -6.33
C ALA A 124 9.77 2.77 -6.07
N ASN A 125 10.18 2.04 -5.03
CA ASN A 125 9.62 0.76 -4.59
C ASN A 125 8.80 0.86 -3.30
N ASN A 126 8.59 2.08 -2.81
CA ASN A 126 7.70 2.39 -1.70
C ASN A 126 6.22 2.25 -2.07
N GLU A 127 5.93 2.24 -3.37
CA GLU A 127 4.61 2.15 -3.95
C GLU A 127 4.43 0.77 -4.59
N THR A 128 3.73 -0.15 -3.93
CA THR A 128 3.18 -1.32 -4.63
C THR A 128 2.39 -2.24 -3.70
N ALA A 129 1.07 -2.22 -3.87
CA ALA A 129 0.24 -3.41 -4.00
C ALA A 129 -1.13 -2.90 -4.47
N VAL A 130 -1.56 -3.31 -5.66
CA VAL A 130 -2.85 -2.89 -6.21
C VAL A 130 -3.86 -3.97 -5.89
N LEU A 131 -4.80 -3.63 -5.01
CA LEU A 131 -5.97 -4.46 -4.79
C LEU A 131 -7.09 -3.96 -5.70
N ASN A 132 -7.49 -4.81 -6.64
CA ASN A 132 -8.68 -4.59 -7.47
C ASN A 132 -9.86 -5.31 -6.84
N PHE A 133 -10.99 -4.63 -6.70
CA PHE A 133 -12.19 -5.23 -6.12
C PHE A 133 -13.47 -4.55 -6.60
N ASP A 134 -14.54 -5.32 -6.59
CA ASP A 134 -15.89 -4.82 -6.81
C ASP A 134 -16.63 -4.76 -5.48
N VAL A 135 -17.59 -3.84 -5.39
CA VAL A 135 -18.48 -3.71 -4.24
C VAL A 135 -19.90 -3.94 -4.75
N LEU A 136 -20.67 -4.77 -4.06
CA LEU A 136 -22.03 -5.00 -4.49
C LEU A 136 -22.92 -3.99 -3.76
N PRO A 137 -23.87 -3.35 -4.46
CA PRO A 137 -24.90 -2.59 -3.77
C PRO A 137 -25.56 -3.52 -2.75
N ARG A 138 -25.85 -2.99 -1.56
CA ARG A 138 -26.52 -3.71 -0.49
C ARG A 138 -27.62 -4.60 -1.08
N LYS A 139 -27.68 -5.87 -0.66
CA LYS A 139 -28.81 -6.76 -0.95
C LYS A 139 -30.07 -6.25 -0.22
N GLU A 140 -30.58 -5.09 -0.60
CA GLU A 140 -31.96 -4.72 -0.37
C GLU A 140 -32.79 -5.73 -1.17
N TRP A 141 -33.67 -6.46 -0.49
CA TRP A 141 -34.38 -7.62 -1.02
C TRP A 141 -35.13 -7.31 -2.32
N PHE A 142 -34.53 -7.60 -3.48
CA PHE A 142 -35.29 -7.74 -4.72
C PHE A 142 -36.17 -8.98 -4.57
N ILE A 143 -37.43 -8.75 -4.21
CA ILE A 143 -38.50 -9.74 -4.26
C ILE A 143 -38.51 -10.26 -5.70
N TYR A 144 -38.08 -11.51 -5.90
CA TYR A 144 -38.48 -12.29 -7.07
C TYR A 144 -40.00 -12.44 -7.01
N LEU A 145 -40.76 -11.50 -7.57
CA LEU A 145 -42.12 -11.79 -7.96
C LEU A 145 -42.01 -12.63 -9.22
N PRO A 146 -42.44 -13.91 -9.23
CA PRO A 146 -42.58 -14.61 -10.48
C PRO A 146 -43.63 -13.84 -11.29
N PHE A 147 -43.24 -13.35 -12.46
CA PHE A 147 -44.18 -12.91 -13.48
C PHE A 147 -45.04 -14.12 -13.86
N ILE A 148 -46.14 -14.35 -13.15
CA ILE A 148 -47.22 -15.20 -13.65
C ILE A 148 -47.96 -14.33 -14.66
N LYS A 149 -47.62 -14.51 -15.95
CA LYS A 149 -48.50 -14.07 -17.03
C LYS A 149 -49.82 -14.83 -16.89
N LYS A 150 -50.91 -14.10 -16.62
CA LYS A 150 -52.26 -14.55 -16.94
C LYS A 150 -52.57 -14.24 -18.39
#